data_AF-A0A1H0Z7Z1-F1
#
_entry.id   AF-A0A1H0Z7Z1-F1
#
_cell.length_a   1.000
_cell.length_b   1.000
_cell.length_c   1.000
_cell.angle_alpha   90.00
_cell.angle_beta   90.00
_cell.angle_gamma   90.00
#
_symmetry.space_group_name_H-M   'P 1'
#
loop_
_entity.id
_entity.type
_entity.pdbx_description
1 polymer ?
#
loop_
_entity_poly.entity_id
_entity_poly.type
_entity_poly.pdbx_seq_one_letter_code
_entity_poly.pdbx_strand_id
1 'polypeptide(L)'
;MTSQHVQVFILHLGSQQSIGPDDLRVMWATACESLDISVSRRPAGQGNNTGRPCFGLWAGRQFHRVPAEQRLRAMLEARGYLFTLTHTAL
;
A
#
# COMPACT_ATOMS: atom_id res chain seq x y z
N MET A 1 -3.98 16.15 -18.38
CA MET A 1 -2.89 16.22 -17.39
C MET A 1 -2.75 14.83 -16.80
N THR A 2 -1.69 14.10 -17.15
CA THR A 2 -1.48 12.71 -16.71
C THR A 2 -0.98 12.73 -15.26
N SER A 3 -1.85 12.44 -14.30
CA SER A 3 -1.46 12.15 -12.92
C SER A 3 -0.54 10.94 -12.91
N GLN A 4 0.77 11.19 -12.98
CA GLN A 4 1.79 10.15 -12.91
C GLN A 4 1.94 9.72 -11.46
N HIS A 5 1.13 8.76 -11.04
CA HIS A 5 1.33 8.08 -9.78
C HIS A 5 2.46 7.06 -9.93
N VAL A 6 3.50 7.22 -9.12
CA VAL A 6 4.61 6.28 -9.07
C VAL A 6 4.35 5.20 -8.04
N GLN A 7 4.78 3.97 -8.32
CA GLN A 7 4.65 2.90 -7.35
C GLN A 7 5.67 3.11 -6.24
N VAL A 8 5.19 3.30 -5.02
CA VAL A 8 6.04 3.65 -3.87
C VAL A 8 6.35 2.42 -3.02
N PHE A 9 5.31 1.61 -2.80
CA PHE A 9 5.35 0.45 -1.93
C PHE A 9 4.50 -0.69 -2.47
N ILE A 10 4.85 -1.90 -2.05
CA ILE A 10 3.99 -3.09 -2.14
C ILE A 10 3.69 -3.55 -0.73
N LEU A 11 2.42 -3.53 -0.36
CA LEU A 11 1.92 -4.08 0.88
C LEU A 11 1.58 -5.55 0.69
N HIS A 12 2.20 -6.41 1.49
CA HIS A 12 1.86 -7.83 1.60
C HIS A 12 1.17 -8.05 2.93
N LEU A 13 -0.04 -8.60 2.93
CA LEU A 13 -0.71 -9.00 4.17
C LEU A 13 -0.37 -10.44 4.56
N GLY A 14 -0.47 -10.72 5.85
CA GLY A 14 -0.30 -12.06 6.41
C GLY A 14 -1.34 -13.05 5.90
N SER A 15 -1.04 -14.34 6.05
CA SER A 15 -1.98 -15.41 5.71
C SER A 15 -3.32 -15.21 6.44
N GLN A 16 -4.44 -15.43 5.74
CA GLN A 16 -5.82 -15.17 6.18
C GLN A 16 -6.21 -13.69 6.41
N GLN A 17 -5.31 -12.74 6.19
CA GLN A 17 -5.64 -11.32 6.33
C GLN A 17 -5.95 -10.72 4.97
N SER A 18 -7.07 -9.99 4.92
CA SER A 18 -7.53 -9.29 3.74
C SER A 18 -7.88 -7.88 4.13
N ILE A 19 -7.51 -6.92 3.29
CA ILE A 19 -8.00 -5.56 3.41
C ILE A 19 -8.74 -5.18 2.14
N GLY A 20 -9.84 -4.45 2.32
CA GLY A 20 -10.56 -3.88 1.20
C GLY A 20 -9.65 -2.86 0.49
N PRO A 21 -9.64 -2.81 -0.86
CA PRO A 21 -8.89 -1.80 -1.57
C PRO A 21 -9.38 -0.38 -1.21
N ASP A 22 -10.66 -0.20 -0.92
CA ASP A 22 -11.22 1.10 -0.52
C ASP A 22 -10.72 1.56 0.85
N ASP A 23 -10.75 0.66 1.84
CA ASP A 23 -10.26 0.94 3.18
C ASP A 23 -8.73 1.16 3.20
N LEU A 24 -7.97 0.39 2.40
CA LEU A 24 -6.55 0.63 2.17
C LEU A 24 -6.29 1.98 1.49
N ARG A 25 -7.15 2.38 0.54
CA ARG A 25 -7.06 3.68 -0.14
C ARG A 25 -7.21 4.82 0.85
N VAL A 26 -8.19 4.74 1.76
CA VAL A 26 -8.42 5.76 2.80
C VAL A 26 -7.22 5.87 3.73
N MET A 27 -6.68 4.74 4.20
CA MET A 27 -5.47 4.75 5.02
C MET A 27 -4.27 5.32 4.25
N TRP A 28 -4.09 4.95 2.99
CA TRP A 28 -2.97 5.45 2.20
C TRP A 28 -3.08 6.95 1.92
N ALA A 29 -4.28 7.45 1.60
CA ALA A 29 -4.54 8.88 1.45
C ALA A 29 -4.27 9.65 2.75
N THR A 30 -4.69 9.10 3.89
CA THR A 30 -4.46 9.68 5.21
C THR A 30 -2.97 9.72 5.56
N ALA A 31 -2.25 8.63 5.27
CA ALA A 31 -0.81 8.54 5.47
C ALA A 31 -0.03 9.57 4.63
N CYS A 32 -0.39 9.68 3.35
CA CYS A 32 0.20 10.62 2.40
C CYS A 32 -0.23 12.07 2.62
N GLU A 33 -1.25 12.33 3.45
CA GLU A 33 -1.93 13.63 3.56
C GLU A 33 -2.36 14.18 2.18
N SER A 34 -2.69 13.28 1.25
CA SER A 34 -2.99 13.62 -0.14
C SER A 34 -3.97 12.65 -0.76
N LEU A 35 -4.84 13.17 -1.62
CA LEU A 35 -5.78 12.39 -2.43
C LEU A 35 -5.17 11.96 -3.78
N ASP A 36 -3.97 12.45 -4.13
CA ASP A 36 -3.24 12.08 -5.35
C ASP A 36 -2.53 10.73 -5.15
N ILE A 37 -3.34 9.70 -4.89
CA ILE A 37 -2.92 8.35 -4.58
C ILE A 37 -3.74 7.34 -5.39
N SER A 38 -3.15 6.17 -5.60
CA SER A 38 -3.84 5.04 -6.19
C SER A 38 -3.45 3.76 -5.48
N VAL A 39 -4.40 2.84 -5.34
CA VAL A 39 -4.18 1.52 -4.76
C VAL A 39 -4.80 0.49 -5.68
N SER A 40 -4.07 -0.59 -5.89
CA SER A 40 -4.51 -1.71 -6.73
C SER A 40 -4.13 -3.00 -6.05
N ARG A 41 -5.12 -3.88 -5.91
CA ARG A 41 -4.90 -5.25 -5.47
C ARG A 41 -4.24 -6.01 -6.62
N ARG A 42 -3.03 -6.51 -6.42
CA ARG A 42 -2.42 -7.43 -7.37
C ARG A 42 -3.00 -8.83 -7.12
N PRO A 43 -3.48 -9.51 -8.17
CA PRO A 43 -3.84 -10.91 -8.04
C PRO A 43 -2.61 -11.69 -7.58
N ALA A 44 -2.81 -12.64 -6.67
CA ALA A 44 -1.74 -13.55 -6.26
C ALA A 44 -1.27 -14.30 -7.50
N GLY A 45 -0.12 -13.89 -8.04
CA GLY A 45 0.41 -14.43 -9.30
C GLY A 45 0.69 -15.91 -9.18
N GLN A 46 0.24 -16.66 -10.17
CA GLN A 46 0.51 -18.06 -10.43
C GLN A 46 2.03 -18.28 -10.61
N GLY A 47 2.75 -18.45 -9.51
CA GLY A 47 4.21 -18.53 -9.54
C GLY A 47 4.80 -18.65 -8.14
N ASN A 48 4.72 -19.86 -7.58
CA ASN A 48 5.56 -20.38 -6.49
C ASN A 48 5.72 -19.58 -5.18
N ASN A 49 4.91 -18.57 -4.89
CA ASN A 49 4.92 -17.96 -3.57
C ASN A 49 3.49 -17.71 -3.07
N THR A 50 3.06 -18.64 -2.21
CA THR A 50 1.93 -18.62 -1.27
C THR A 50 0.91 -17.49 -1.47
N GLY A 51 -0.35 -17.83 -1.79
CA GLY A 51 -1.46 -16.95 -2.18
C GLY A 51 -1.88 -15.84 -1.20
N ARG A 52 -0.94 -14.95 -0.85
CA ARG A 52 -1.13 -13.80 0.01
C ARG A 52 -1.61 -12.63 -0.84
N PRO A 53 -2.68 -11.93 -0.43
CA PRO A 53 -3.12 -10.75 -1.15
C PRO A 53 -2.05 -9.67 -1.04
N CYS A 54 -1.61 -9.17 -2.19
CA CYS A 54 -0.64 -8.10 -2.31
C CYS A 54 -1.31 -6.85 -2.87
N PHE A 55 -0.95 -5.69 -2.37
CA PHE A 55 -1.49 -4.41 -2.78
C PHE A 55 -0.35 -3.49 -3.20
N GLY A 56 -0.42 -2.96 -4.41
CA GLY A 56 0.46 -1.85 -4.78
C GLY A 56 -0.08 -0.55 -4.22
N LEU A 57 0.82 0.29 -3.74
CA LEU A 57 0.54 1.63 -3.27
C LEU A 57 1.27 2.61 -4.18
N TRP A 58 0.49 3.46 -4.84
CA TRP A 58 0.97 4.51 -5.71
C TRP A 58 0.64 5.88 -5.14
N ALA A 59 1.52 6.84 -5.33
CA ALA A 59 1.30 8.22 -4.93
C ALA A 59 1.89 9.17 -5.98
N GLY A 60 1.42 10.42 -5.98
CA GLY A 60 1.98 11.50 -6.79
C GLY A 60 3.44 11.80 -6.47
N ARG A 61 4.07 12.72 -7.20
CA ARG A 61 5.48 13.11 -6.95
C ARG A 61 5.65 14.03 -5.74
N GLN A 62 4.59 14.68 -5.28
CA GLN A 62 4.64 15.68 -4.19
C GLN A 62 4.08 15.10 -2.89
N PHE A 63 4.79 14.16 -2.27
CA PHE A 63 4.47 13.70 -0.92
C PHE A 63 5.74 13.28 -0.17
N HIS A 64 5.66 13.31 1.16
CA HIS A 64 6.76 12.88 2.02
C HIS A 64 6.70 11.37 2.25
N ARG A 65 7.52 10.62 1.51
CA ARG A 65 7.53 9.15 1.55
C ARG A 65 7.76 8.56 2.94
N VAL A 66 8.78 9.03 3.66
CA VAL A 66 9.18 8.51 4.97
C VAL A 66 8.08 8.65 6.02
N PRO A 67 7.50 9.84 6.27
CA PRO A 67 6.41 9.96 7.24
C PRO A 67 5.13 9.28 6.77
N ALA A 68 4.85 9.23 5.45
CA ALA A 68 3.70 8.50 4.93
C ALA A 68 3.79 7.00 5.24
N GLU A 69 4.96 6.39 5.03
CA GLU A 69 5.19 4.99 5.40
C GLU A 69 5.00 4.75 6.89
N GLN A 70 5.59 5.58 7.76
CA GLN A 70 5.47 5.45 9.21
C GLN A 70 4.02 5.54 9.67
N ARG A 71 3.24 6.48 9.12
CA ARG A 71 1.81 6.61 9.43
C ARG A 71 1.01 5.40 8.94
N LEU A 72 1.25 4.96 7.71
CA LEU A 72 0.59 3.77 7.18
C LEU A 72 0.89 2.55 8.04
N ARG A 73 2.16 2.37 8.43
CA ARG A 73 2.61 1.30 9.32
C ARG A 73 1.87 1.36 10.65
N ALA A 74 1.84 2.53 11.30
CA ALA A 74 1.14 2.72 12.56
C ALA A 74 -0.36 2.42 12.44
N MET A 75 -1.02 2.80 11.34
CA MET A 75 -2.44 2.48 11.11
C MET A 75 -2.70 0.98 10.92
N LEU A 76 -1.83 0.30 10.18
CA LEU A 76 -1.93 -1.15 9.99
C LEU A 76 -1.66 -1.91 11.29
N GLU A 77 -0.65 -1.49 12.06
CA GLU A 77 -0.32 -2.06 13.37
C GLU A 77 -1.44 -1.82 14.39
N ALA A 78 -2.02 -0.61 14.43
CA ALA A 78 -3.16 -0.29 15.29
C ALA A 78 -4.39 -1.15 15.00
N ARG A 79 -4.56 -1.58 13.75
CA ARG A 79 -5.64 -2.50 13.33
C ARG A 79 -5.28 -3.98 13.51
N GLY A 80 -4.08 -4.29 14.02
CA GLY A 80 -3.62 -5.65 14.29
C GLY A 80 -3.23 -6.44 13.04
N TYR A 81 -2.97 -5.77 11.92
CA TYR A 81 -2.54 -6.45 10.70
C TYR A 81 -1.08 -6.91 10.81
N LEU A 82 -0.81 -8.14 10.39
CA LEU A 82 0.53 -8.60 10.07
C LEU A 82 0.79 -8.27 8.61
N PHE A 83 1.81 -7.46 8.35
CA PHE A 83 2.13 -7.02 7.00
C PHE A 83 3.61 -6.91 6.75
N THR A 84 3.97 -6.86 5.47
CA THR A 84 5.31 -6.54 5.00
C THR A 84 5.17 -5.44 3.95
N LEU A 85 5.89 -4.33 4.16
CA LEU A 85 5.99 -3.25 3.20
C LEU A 85 7.30 -3.41 2.42
N THR A 86 7.19 -3.67 1.14
CA THR A 86 8.33 -3.75 0.22
C THR A 86 8.45 -2.43 -0.50
N HIS A 87 9.64 -1.82 -0.44
CA HIS A 87 9.93 -0.58 -1.15
C HIS A 87 10.15 -0.89 -2.61
N THR A 88 9.32 -0.35 -3.50
CA THR A 88 9.64 -0.32 -4.92
C THR A 88 10.55 0.88 -5.14
N ALA A 89 11.86 0.62 -5.13
CA ALA A 89 12.84 1.60 -5.57
C ALA A 89 12.54 1.92 -7.05
N LEU A 90 12.26 3.19 -7.32
CA LEU A 90 12.56 3.79 -8.62
C LEU A 90 14.05 4.10 -8.64
#